data_AF-A0A369J6T1-F1
#
_entry.id   AF-A0A369J6T1-F1
#
_cell.length_a   1.000
_cell.length_b   1.000
_cell.length_c   1.000
_cell.angle_alpha   90.00
_cell.angle_beta   90.00
_cell.angle_gamma   90.00
#
_symmetry.space_group_name_H-M   'P 1'
#
loop_
_entity.id
_entity.type
_entity.pdbx_description
1 polymer ?
#
loop_
_entity_poly.entity_id
_entity_poly.type
_entity_poly.pdbx_seq_one_letter_code
_entity_poly.pdbx_strand_id
1 'polypeptide(L)'
;MHRHGHTKAGMWPFGSTRSLKKRSEPHTLQDDLESFVLVVLYMVLRYTNHNCKTCDLPTIMAAVFDSYVIWADDHTITGGYGKANMFRSRLFIGRDFRVSGNIPLNIWLNVALTAVKEWHEYLSHLDSQAATAATVADPFLLLPEPKSNPASNDSEKLKDHSMLLDFWGRALLHPQWPAGDGPQDHLVDYYKGGHSSRGPNLAGSTGK
;
A
#
# COMPACT_ATOMS: atom_id res chain seq x y z
N MET A 1 -10.51 8.56 -32.03
CA MET A 1 -11.34 9.07 -30.91
C MET A 1 -10.77 8.48 -29.62
N HIS A 2 -9.78 9.13 -29.01
CA HIS A 2 -9.09 8.62 -27.81
C HIS A 2 -9.92 8.94 -26.57
N ARG A 3 -10.51 7.92 -25.94
CA ARG A 3 -11.03 8.03 -24.58
C ARG A 3 -9.87 8.37 -23.67
N HIS A 4 -9.91 9.56 -23.09
CA HIS A 4 -9.06 9.91 -21.95
C HIS A 4 -9.49 9.02 -20.80
N GLY A 5 -8.75 7.93 -20.57
CA GLY A 5 -8.92 7.13 -19.36
C GLY A 5 -8.71 8.04 -18.17
N HIS A 6 -9.71 8.16 -17.31
CA HIS A 6 -9.60 8.88 -16.04
C HIS A 6 -8.30 8.47 -15.36
N THR A 7 -7.42 9.44 -15.19
CA THR A 7 -6.08 9.26 -14.62
C THR A 7 -6.21 8.64 -13.23
N LYS A 8 -5.92 7.34 -13.12
CA LYS A 8 -5.69 6.60 -11.85
C LYS A 8 -4.49 7.14 -11.04
N ALA A 9 -3.97 8.32 -11.39
CA ALA A 9 -2.88 9.00 -10.69
C ALA A 9 -3.26 9.34 -9.23
N GLY A 10 -4.54 9.65 -8.96
CA GLY A 10 -5.01 9.96 -7.60
C GLY A 10 -5.07 8.75 -6.64
N MET A 11 -5.10 7.52 -7.15
CA MET A 11 -5.14 6.29 -6.34
C MET A 11 -3.74 5.68 -6.12
N TRP A 12 -2.69 6.27 -6.68
CA TRP A 12 -1.35 5.71 -6.63
C TRP A 12 -0.79 5.47 -5.21
N PRO A 13 -0.94 6.41 -4.27
CA PRO A 13 -0.40 6.24 -2.91
C PRO A 13 -0.99 5.03 -2.20
N PHE A 14 -2.26 4.74 -2.44
CA PHE A 14 -3.02 3.75 -1.67
C PHE A 14 -3.43 2.51 -2.48
N GLY A 15 -3.09 2.44 -3.76
CA GLY A 15 -3.35 1.25 -4.57
C GLY A 15 -2.60 0.04 -4.03
N SER A 16 -3.28 -1.11 -3.99
CA SER A 16 -2.67 -2.38 -3.63
C SER A 16 -1.49 -2.71 -4.55
N THR A 17 -0.51 -3.44 -4.01
CA THR A 17 0.67 -3.88 -4.75
C THR A 17 0.28 -4.66 -6.00
N ARG A 18 -0.75 -5.50 -5.92
CA ARG A 18 -1.24 -6.31 -7.04
C ARG A 18 -1.86 -5.43 -8.13
N SER A 19 -2.72 -4.49 -7.76
CA SER A 19 -3.36 -3.54 -8.69
C SER A 19 -2.33 -2.64 -9.40
N LEU A 20 -1.27 -2.26 -8.68
CA LEU A 20 -0.17 -1.45 -9.23
C LEU A 20 0.78 -2.25 -10.15
N LYS A 21 0.87 -3.58 -9.99
CA LYS A 21 1.72 -4.44 -10.84
C LYS A 21 0.98 -4.98 -12.05
N LYS A 22 -0.28 -5.39 -11.90
CA LYS A 22 -1.09 -6.03 -12.94
C LYS A 22 -2.42 -5.29 -13.10
N ARG A 23 -2.40 -4.21 -13.90
CA ARG A 23 -3.56 -3.29 -14.05
C ARG A 23 -4.83 -3.93 -14.65
N SER A 24 -4.71 -5.09 -15.29
CA SER A 24 -5.82 -5.78 -15.94
C SER A 24 -6.55 -6.79 -15.05
N GLU A 25 -6.03 -7.07 -13.85
CA GLU A 25 -6.69 -8.03 -12.96
C GLU A 25 -7.92 -7.42 -12.27
N PRO A 26 -8.98 -8.22 -12.04
CA PRO A 26 -10.13 -7.79 -11.26
C PRO A 26 -9.69 -7.35 -9.86
N HIS A 27 -10.22 -6.22 -9.43
CA HIS A 27 -10.03 -5.73 -8.07
C HIS A 27 -10.73 -6.65 -7.08
N THR A 28 -10.06 -6.97 -5.96
CA THR A 28 -10.54 -7.93 -4.96
C THR A 28 -10.70 -7.29 -3.58
N LEU A 29 -11.45 -7.94 -2.68
CA LEU A 29 -11.56 -7.52 -1.27
C LEU A 29 -10.18 -7.42 -0.61
N GLN A 30 -9.23 -8.29 -0.97
CA GLN A 30 -7.87 -8.25 -0.47
C GLN A 30 -7.13 -6.98 -0.92
N ASP A 31 -7.42 -6.47 -2.12
CA ASP A 31 -6.88 -5.20 -2.60
C ASP A 31 -7.43 -4.01 -1.80
N ASP A 32 -8.73 -4.04 -1.45
CA ASP A 32 -9.34 -3.03 -0.58
C ASP A 32 -8.75 -3.06 0.83
N LEU A 33 -8.53 -4.25 1.40
CA LEU A 33 -7.90 -4.38 2.72
C LEU A 33 -6.46 -3.87 2.71
N GLU A 34 -5.65 -4.21 1.70
CA GLU A 34 -4.29 -3.67 1.56
C GLU A 34 -4.31 -2.14 1.46
N SER A 35 -5.23 -1.60 0.64
CA SER A 35 -5.40 -0.15 0.46
C SER A 35 -5.78 0.55 1.77
N PHE A 36 -6.68 -0.04 2.56
CA PHE A 36 -7.06 0.47 3.87
C PHE A 36 -5.87 0.49 4.84
N VAL A 37 -5.08 -0.58 4.89
CA VAL A 37 -3.88 -0.63 5.73
C VAL A 37 -2.85 0.42 5.31
N LEU A 38 -2.66 0.65 4.01
CA LEU A 38 -1.80 1.71 3.49
C LEU A 38 -2.26 3.10 3.94
N VAL A 39 -3.57 3.39 3.90
CA VAL A 39 -4.12 4.67 4.38
C VAL A 39 -3.84 4.85 5.87
N VAL A 40 -4.11 3.83 6.70
CA VAL A 40 -3.86 3.94 8.14
C VAL A 40 -2.37 4.12 8.41
N LEU A 41 -1.50 3.35 7.74
CA LEU A 41 -0.05 3.49 7.87
C LEU A 41 0.44 4.88 7.46
N TYR A 42 -0.10 5.45 6.37
CA TYR A 42 0.20 6.80 5.93
C TYR A 42 -0.15 7.83 7.01
N MET A 43 -1.35 7.73 7.58
CA MET A 43 -1.80 8.62 8.64
C MET A 43 -0.91 8.50 9.89
N VAL A 44 -0.56 7.27 10.26
CA VAL A 44 0.32 7.00 11.40
C VAL A 44 1.69 7.64 11.18
N LEU A 45 2.31 7.41 10.03
CA LEU A 45 3.63 7.95 9.70
C LEU A 45 3.64 9.48 9.63
N ARG A 46 2.56 10.10 9.16
CA ARG A 46 2.51 11.55 8.93
C ARG A 46 2.07 12.35 10.16
N TYR A 47 1.18 11.79 10.98
CA TYR A 47 0.44 12.56 11.99
C TYR A 47 0.53 12.01 13.42
N THR A 48 1.33 10.96 13.66
CA THR A 48 1.48 10.42 15.02
C THR A 48 2.93 10.41 15.45
N ASN A 49 3.16 10.60 16.75
CA ASN A 49 4.48 10.47 17.34
C ASN A 49 4.88 8.99 17.44
N HIS A 50 5.76 8.52 16.57
CA HIS A 50 6.24 7.13 16.54
C HIS A 50 7.75 7.02 16.76
N ASN A 51 8.23 5.84 17.12
CA ASN A 51 9.65 5.59 17.38
C ASN A 51 10.54 5.59 16.12
N CYS A 52 9.96 5.74 14.92
CA CYS A 52 10.69 5.84 13.64
C CYS A 52 11.39 7.22 13.47
N LYS A 53 12.11 7.70 14.49
CA LYS A 53 12.80 9.00 14.45
C LYS A 53 14.02 9.01 13.53
N THR A 54 14.62 7.84 13.30
CA THR A 54 15.76 7.64 12.38
C THR A 54 15.34 7.26 10.98
N CYS A 55 14.05 7.03 10.76
CA CYS A 55 13.51 6.72 9.45
C CYS A 55 13.35 8.04 8.70
N ASP A 56 14.03 8.18 7.57
CA ASP A 56 13.88 9.33 6.68
C ASP A 56 12.44 9.33 6.13
N LEU A 57 11.55 10.08 6.79
CA LEU A 57 10.12 10.09 6.51
C LEU A 57 9.82 10.47 5.06
N PRO A 58 10.46 11.49 4.46
CA PRO A 58 10.38 11.72 3.01
C PRO A 58 10.80 10.52 2.17
N THR A 59 11.88 9.83 2.53
CA THR A 59 12.29 8.62 1.81
C THR A 59 11.24 7.51 1.94
N ILE A 60 10.61 7.33 3.11
CA ILE A 60 9.50 6.38 3.26
C ILE A 60 8.32 6.79 2.38
N MET A 61 7.93 8.07 2.39
CA MET A 61 6.82 8.58 1.59
C MET A 61 7.08 8.37 0.10
N ALA A 62 8.26 8.76 -0.38
CA ALA A 62 8.67 8.59 -1.76
C ALA A 62 8.76 7.11 -2.17
N ALA A 63 9.37 6.27 -1.34
CA ALA A 63 9.61 4.86 -1.69
C ALA A 63 8.33 4.01 -1.58
N VAL A 64 7.50 4.22 -0.57
CA VAL A 64 6.31 3.41 -0.32
C VAL A 64 5.09 3.95 -1.06
N PHE A 65 4.83 5.25 -0.98
CA PHE A 65 3.59 5.83 -1.47
C PHE A 65 3.73 6.37 -2.90
N ASP A 66 4.83 7.03 -3.23
CA ASP A 66 4.95 7.74 -4.52
C ASP A 66 5.72 6.98 -5.61
N SER A 67 6.41 5.89 -5.28
CA SER A 67 7.30 5.21 -6.24
C SER A 67 6.55 4.52 -7.37
N TYR A 68 7.06 4.71 -8.59
CA TYR A 68 6.59 4.05 -9.81
C TYR A 68 7.75 3.77 -10.77
N VAL A 69 7.52 2.86 -11.70
CA VAL A 69 8.43 2.51 -12.79
C VAL A 69 7.67 2.72 -14.10
N ILE A 70 8.31 3.37 -15.07
CA ILE A 70 7.84 3.44 -16.45
C ILE A 70 8.69 2.48 -17.27
N TRP A 71 8.06 1.49 -17.90
CA TRP A 71 8.77 0.53 -18.74
C TRP A 71 9.09 1.12 -20.11
N ALA A 72 10.30 0.85 -20.60
CA ALA A 72 10.82 1.47 -21.81
C ALA A 72 10.24 0.85 -23.10
N ASP A 73 9.73 -0.36 -23.03
CA ASP A 73 9.19 -1.14 -24.14
C ASP A 73 7.77 -0.73 -24.51
N ASP A 74 6.88 -0.60 -23.54
CA ASP A 74 5.44 -0.35 -23.77
C ASP A 74 4.90 0.91 -23.09
N HIS A 75 5.78 1.68 -22.44
CA HIS A 75 5.45 2.86 -21.64
C HIS A 75 4.41 2.60 -20.53
N THR A 76 4.24 1.34 -20.11
CA THR A 76 3.39 1.02 -18.98
C THR A 76 3.98 1.53 -17.69
N ILE A 77 3.10 1.92 -16.77
CA ILE A 77 3.48 2.44 -15.46
C ILE A 77 3.07 1.43 -14.41
N THR A 78 4.05 0.83 -13.74
CA THR A 78 3.85 -0.12 -12.63
C THR A 78 4.43 0.40 -11.33
N GLY A 79 4.01 -0.20 -10.23
CA GLY A 79 4.37 0.26 -8.89
C GLY A 79 4.33 -0.84 -7.84
N GLY A 80 4.28 -0.42 -6.59
CA GLY A 80 4.09 -1.33 -5.46
C GLY A 80 5.32 -2.08 -5.00
N TYR A 81 6.51 -1.86 -5.59
CA TYR A 81 7.76 -2.49 -5.12
C TYR A 81 8.11 -2.07 -3.69
N GLY A 82 8.07 -0.76 -3.39
CA GLY A 82 8.30 -0.27 -2.04
C GLY A 82 7.23 -0.75 -1.05
N LYS A 83 5.95 -0.77 -1.46
CA LYS A 83 4.83 -1.30 -0.67
C LYS A 83 5.01 -2.78 -0.33
N ALA A 84 5.37 -3.61 -1.30
CA ALA A 84 5.65 -5.03 -1.10
C ALA A 84 6.79 -5.25 -0.09
N ASN A 85 7.90 -4.51 -0.23
CA ASN A 85 9.02 -4.61 0.69
C ASN A 85 8.67 -4.09 2.09
N MET A 86 7.82 -3.06 2.18
CA MET A 86 7.26 -2.57 3.44
C MET A 86 6.45 -3.66 4.13
N PHE A 87 5.50 -4.31 3.46
CA PHE A 87 4.69 -5.35 4.09
C PHE A 87 5.49 -6.62 4.42
N ARG A 88 6.29 -7.13 3.48
CA ARG A 88 7.00 -8.41 3.65
C ARG A 88 8.08 -8.38 4.72
N SER A 89 8.78 -7.26 4.85
CA SER A 89 9.99 -7.17 5.68
C SER A 89 10.02 -5.99 6.65
N ARG A 90 9.04 -5.09 6.58
CA ARG A 90 9.05 -3.79 7.28
C ARG A 90 10.29 -2.96 6.96
N LEU A 91 10.81 -3.07 5.73
CA LEU A 91 12.07 -2.46 5.30
C LEU A 91 12.19 -0.98 5.67
N PHE A 92 11.09 -0.22 5.51
CA PHE A 92 11.09 1.22 5.67
C PHE A 92 10.77 1.71 7.08
N ILE A 93 10.05 0.91 7.88
CA ILE A 93 9.56 1.33 9.20
C ILE A 93 10.24 0.59 10.37
N GLY A 94 10.99 -0.47 10.08
CA GLY A 94 11.61 -1.33 11.09
C GLY A 94 10.63 -2.32 11.72
N ARG A 95 11.19 -3.40 12.30
CA ARG A 95 10.36 -4.45 12.94
C ARG A 95 9.76 -4.01 14.27
N ASP A 96 10.43 -3.10 14.97
CA ASP A 96 10.03 -2.57 16.29
C ASP A 96 9.20 -1.28 16.20
N PHE A 97 8.70 -0.94 15.00
CA PHE A 97 7.83 0.21 14.76
C PHE A 97 6.64 0.24 15.72
N ARG A 98 6.44 1.39 16.36
CA ARG A 98 5.34 1.64 17.31
C ARG A 98 5.01 3.13 17.41
N VAL A 99 3.73 3.40 17.60
CA VAL A 99 3.17 4.70 17.99
C VAL A 99 3.34 4.89 19.50
N SER A 100 3.88 6.03 19.89
CA SER A 100 4.15 6.38 21.28
C SER A 100 2.84 6.53 22.06
N GLY A 101 2.73 5.84 23.19
CA GLY A 101 1.56 5.96 24.08
C GLY A 101 0.24 5.38 23.55
N ASN A 102 0.22 4.69 22.40
CA ASN A 102 -1.02 4.19 21.79
C ASN A 102 -1.00 2.66 21.61
N ILE A 103 -1.22 1.92 22.70
CA ILE A 103 -1.20 0.44 22.72
C ILE A 103 -2.23 -0.17 21.76
N PRO A 104 -3.52 0.26 21.73
CA PRO A 104 -4.50 -0.33 20.82
C PRO A 104 -4.11 -0.22 19.34
N LEU A 105 -3.60 0.95 18.93
CA LEU A 105 -3.14 1.16 17.55
C LEU A 105 -1.92 0.29 17.23
N ASN A 106 -0.99 0.10 18.18
CA ASN A 106 0.15 -0.79 17.98
C ASN A 106 -0.26 -2.26 17.81
N ILE A 107 -1.25 -2.73 18.56
CA ILE A 107 -1.80 -4.08 18.39
C ILE A 107 -2.43 -4.20 17.01
N TRP A 108 -3.28 -3.25 16.64
CA TRP A 108 -3.95 -3.23 15.33
C TRP A 108 -2.94 -3.22 14.17
N LEU A 109 -1.93 -2.34 14.22
CA LEU A 109 -0.88 -2.25 13.19
C LEU A 109 -0.13 -3.58 13.04
N ASN A 110 0.20 -4.25 14.15
CA ASN A 110 0.90 -5.52 14.08
C ASN A 110 0.04 -6.61 13.43
N VAL A 111 -1.24 -6.70 13.78
CA VAL A 111 -2.17 -7.66 13.16
C VAL A 111 -2.35 -7.34 11.67
N ALA A 112 -2.64 -6.09 11.33
CA ALA A 112 -2.90 -5.65 9.97
C ALA A 112 -1.68 -5.85 9.04
N LEU A 113 -0.48 -5.43 9.47
CA LEU A 113 0.75 -5.62 8.70
C LEU A 113 1.09 -7.10 8.52
N THR A 114 0.81 -7.95 9.53
CA THR A 114 1.04 -9.40 9.44
C THR A 114 0.07 -10.05 8.46
N ALA A 115 -1.21 -9.71 8.52
CA ALA A 115 -2.22 -10.24 7.60
C ALA A 115 -1.89 -9.90 6.13
N VAL A 116 -1.49 -8.66 5.85
CA VAL A 116 -1.08 -8.26 4.48
C VAL A 116 0.21 -8.96 4.06
N LYS A 117 1.16 -9.16 4.98
CA LYS A 117 2.37 -9.96 4.70
C LYS A 117 2.03 -11.39 4.29
N GLU A 118 1.20 -12.08 5.07
CA GLU A 118 0.77 -13.46 4.80
C GLU A 118 0.05 -13.55 3.44
N TRP A 119 -0.77 -12.56 3.12
CA TRP A 119 -1.38 -12.43 1.79
C TRP A 119 -0.35 -12.32 0.66
N HIS A 120 0.70 -11.51 0.83
CA HIS A 120 1.78 -11.39 -0.15
C HIS A 120 2.60 -12.68 -0.30
N GLU A 121 2.81 -13.41 0.79
CA GLU A 121 3.47 -14.71 0.79
C GLU A 121 2.63 -15.74 0.04
N TYR A 122 1.32 -15.78 0.30
CA TYR A 122 0.37 -16.61 -0.44
C TYR A 122 0.37 -16.31 -1.95
N LEU A 123 0.30 -15.03 -2.35
CA LEU A 123 0.39 -14.65 -3.77
C LEU A 123 1.71 -15.10 -4.40
N SER A 124 2.83 -14.96 -3.67
CA SER A 124 4.14 -15.41 -4.16
C SER A 124 4.18 -16.92 -4.36
N HIS A 125 3.51 -17.69 -3.49
CA HIS A 125 3.37 -19.14 -3.66
C HIS A 125 2.52 -19.50 -4.88
N LEU A 126 1.39 -18.82 -5.12
CA LEU A 126 0.56 -19.03 -6.31
C LEU A 126 1.33 -18.75 -7.59
N ASP A 127 2.05 -17.63 -7.68
CA ASP A 127 2.86 -17.29 -8.85
C ASP A 127 3.95 -18.36 -9.09
N SER A 128 4.58 -18.88 -8.02
CA SER A 128 5.59 -19.94 -8.12
C SER A 128 5.02 -21.28 -8.60
N GLN A 129 3.81 -21.63 -8.14
CA GLN A 129 3.10 -22.84 -8.59
C GLN A 129 2.69 -22.71 -10.06
N ALA A 130 2.14 -21.57 -10.47
CA ALA A 130 1.77 -21.32 -11.86
C ALA A 130 2.99 -21.39 -12.80
N ALA A 131 4.13 -20.82 -12.39
CA ALA A 131 5.37 -20.92 -13.14
C ALA A 131 5.87 -22.37 -13.27
N THR A 132 5.75 -23.17 -12.20
CA THR A 132 6.13 -24.60 -12.21
C THR A 132 5.17 -25.43 -13.08
N ALA A 133 3.87 -25.15 -13.04
CA ALA A 133 2.90 -25.80 -13.90
C ALA A 133 3.16 -25.48 -15.39
N ALA A 134 3.52 -24.22 -15.71
CA ALA A 134 3.86 -23.82 -17.07
C ALA A 134 5.15 -24.47 -17.60
N THR A 135 6.11 -24.81 -16.74
CA THR A 135 7.34 -25.51 -17.14
C THR A 135 7.17 -27.02 -17.26
N VAL A 136 6.21 -27.61 -16.53
CA VAL A 136 5.91 -29.05 -16.55
C VAL A 136 4.78 -29.40 -17.54
N ALA A 137 4.01 -28.41 -18.00
CA ALA A 137 2.94 -28.62 -18.98
C ALA A 137 3.50 -29.10 -20.32
N ASP A 138 3.44 -30.41 -20.55
CA ASP A 138 3.37 -31.00 -21.88
C ASP A 138 2.17 -30.36 -22.62
N PRO A 139 2.35 -29.77 -23.82
CA PRO A 139 1.28 -29.16 -24.60
C PRO A 139 0.06 -30.07 -24.81
N PHE A 140 0.22 -31.39 -24.70
CA PHE A 140 -0.86 -32.37 -24.86
C PHE A 140 -1.69 -32.67 -23.59
N LEU A 141 -1.23 -32.26 -22.40
CA LEU A 141 -1.88 -32.57 -21.12
C LEU A 141 -2.49 -31.34 -20.42
N LEU A 142 -2.69 -30.24 -21.15
CA LEU A 142 -3.39 -29.07 -20.65
C LEU A 142 -4.82 -29.45 -20.26
N LEU A 143 -5.08 -29.60 -18.96
CA LEU A 143 -6.44 -29.62 -18.44
C LEU A 143 -7.12 -28.31 -18.85
N PRO A 144 -8.37 -28.35 -19.35
CA PRO A 144 -9.09 -27.15 -19.72
C PRO A 144 -9.12 -26.19 -18.54
N GLU A 145 -8.85 -24.92 -18.81
CA GLU A 145 -8.83 -23.89 -17.76
C GLU A 145 -10.09 -24.02 -16.90
N PRO A 146 -9.96 -24.03 -15.56
CA PRO A 146 -11.11 -23.98 -14.70
C PRO A 146 -11.87 -22.72 -15.09
N LYS A 147 -13.08 -22.88 -15.63
CA LYS A 147 -13.99 -21.78 -15.93
C LYS A 147 -14.05 -20.93 -14.67
N SER A 148 -13.43 -19.76 -14.71
CA SER A 148 -13.61 -18.75 -13.68
C SER A 148 -15.10 -18.45 -13.66
N ASN A 149 -15.82 -19.00 -12.68
CA ASN A 149 -17.17 -18.55 -12.43
C ASN A 149 -17.06 -17.03 -12.23
N PRO A 150 -17.84 -16.21 -12.95
CA PRO A 150 -17.92 -14.80 -12.62
C PRO A 150 -18.34 -14.75 -11.15
N ALA A 151 -17.47 -14.21 -10.30
CA ALA A 151 -17.79 -13.92 -8.92
C ALA A 151 -19.15 -13.23 -8.95
N SER A 152 -20.13 -13.84 -8.28
CA SER A 152 -21.47 -13.29 -8.20
C SER A 152 -21.33 -11.85 -7.69
N ASN A 153 -21.73 -10.89 -8.53
CA ASN A 153 -21.91 -9.50 -8.17
C ASN A 153 -23.13 -9.32 -7.26
N ASP A 154 -23.40 -10.28 -6.38
CA ASP A 154 -24.39 -10.15 -5.32
C ASP A 154 -23.79 -9.29 -4.22
N SER A 155 -23.77 -7.98 -4.51
CA SER A 155 -24.28 -6.97 -3.59
C SER A 155 -23.96 -7.26 -2.13
N GLU A 156 -22.68 -7.21 -1.78
CA GLU A 156 -22.28 -6.66 -0.49
C GLU A 156 -22.72 -5.20 -0.47
N LYS A 157 -24.02 -4.97 -0.29
CA LYS A 157 -24.55 -3.70 0.19
C LYS A 157 -23.82 -3.48 1.50
N LEU A 158 -22.82 -2.60 1.46
CA LEU A 158 -22.21 -1.98 2.63
C LEU A 158 -23.32 -1.75 3.64
N LYS A 159 -23.30 -2.52 4.73
CA LYS A 159 -24.34 -2.47 5.76
C LYS A 159 -24.42 -1.04 6.27
N ASP A 160 -25.61 -0.64 6.70
CA ASP A 160 -25.83 0.65 7.35
C ASP A 160 -24.71 0.95 8.36
N HIS A 161 -23.93 2.00 8.08
CA HIS A 161 -22.78 2.43 8.87
C HIS A 161 -23.18 3.49 9.91
N SER A 162 -24.48 3.70 10.15
CA SER A 162 -25.01 4.59 11.19
C SER A 162 -24.37 4.36 12.56
N MET A 163 -24.10 3.10 12.92
CA MET A 163 -23.40 2.75 14.17
C MET A 163 -21.98 3.32 14.25
N LEU A 164 -21.24 3.36 13.13
CA LEU A 164 -19.89 3.93 13.07
C LEU A 164 -19.96 5.45 13.21
N LEU A 165 -20.95 6.07 12.56
CA LEU A 165 -21.22 7.51 12.68
C LEU A 165 -21.56 7.89 14.13
N ASP A 166 -22.43 7.12 14.79
CA ASP A 166 -22.80 7.30 16.20
C ASP A 166 -21.62 7.10 17.16
N PHE A 167 -20.74 6.13 16.86
CA PHE A 167 -19.51 5.93 17.63
C PHE A 167 -18.60 7.17 17.52
N TRP A 168 -18.32 7.63 16.30
CA TRP A 168 -17.48 8.81 16.08
C TRP A 168 -18.10 10.09 16.65
N GLY A 169 -19.41 10.27 16.53
CA GLY A 169 -20.13 11.40 17.14
C GLY A 169 -19.97 11.42 18.66
N ARG A 170 -20.09 10.27 19.34
CA ARG A 170 -19.86 10.17 20.79
C ARG A 170 -18.39 10.38 21.16
N ALA A 171 -17.47 9.84 20.37
CA ALA A 171 -16.03 9.97 20.61
C ALA A 171 -15.59 11.45 20.53
N LEU A 172 -16.02 12.18 19.50
CA LEU A 172 -15.70 13.61 19.32
C LEU A 172 -16.28 14.52 20.41
N LEU A 173 -17.39 14.12 21.03
CA LEU A 173 -18.00 14.85 22.15
C LEU A 173 -17.41 14.46 23.52
N HIS A 174 -16.44 13.54 23.56
CA HIS A 174 -15.90 13.05 24.82
C HIS A 174 -15.09 14.14 25.55
N PRO A 175 -15.32 14.41 26.84
CA PRO A 175 -14.65 15.51 27.57
C PRO A 175 -13.11 15.39 27.66
N GLN A 176 -12.59 14.17 27.48
CA GLN A 176 -11.15 13.88 27.44
C GLN A 176 -10.60 13.82 26.01
N TRP A 177 -11.37 14.25 25.01
CA TRP A 177 -10.82 14.41 23.66
C TRP A 177 -9.64 15.38 23.72
N PRO A 178 -8.48 15.05 23.11
CA PRO A 178 -7.28 15.86 23.31
C PRO A 178 -7.50 17.30 22.84
N ALA A 179 -7.25 18.27 23.72
CA ALA A 179 -7.17 19.67 23.32
C ALA A 179 -5.86 19.88 22.53
N GLY A 180 -5.95 20.30 21.28
CA GLY A 180 -4.78 20.42 20.39
C GLY A 180 -4.49 19.17 19.55
N ASP A 181 -5.51 18.38 19.22
CA ASP A 181 -5.47 17.23 18.30
C ASP A 181 -5.34 17.62 16.82
N GLY A 182 -5.09 18.90 16.52
CA GLY A 182 -4.83 19.35 15.16
C GLY A 182 -3.72 18.49 14.54
N PRO A 183 -3.90 17.98 13.31
CA PRO A 183 -2.94 17.07 12.71
C PRO A 183 -1.58 17.78 12.58
N GLN A 184 -0.60 17.36 13.38
CA GLN A 184 0.78 17.82 13.23
C GLN A 184 1.41 17.03 12.09
N ASP A 185 1.66 17.70 10.97
CA ASP A 185 2.29 17.09 9.80
C ASP A 185 3.80 17.00 9.99
N HIS A 186 4.28 15.84 10.43
CA HIS A 186 5.70 15.59 10.68
C HIS A 186 6.55 15.59 9.39
N LEU A 187 5.93 15.50 8.21
CA LEU A 187 6.65 15.61 6.93
C LEU A 187 7.12 17.04 6.66
N VAL A 188 6.31 18.04 7.01
CA VAL A 188 6.64 19.46 6.81
C VAL A 188 7.82 19.88 7.69
N ASP A 189 7.89 19.35 8.91
CA ASP A 189 8.97 19.63 9.86
C ASP A 189 10.33 19.15 9.32
N TYR A 190 10.36 18.04 8.58
CA TYR A 190 11.57 17.55 7.92
C TYR A 190 12.09 18.51 6.85
N TYR A 191 11.20 19.02 6.00
CA TYR A 191 11.58 19.98 4.95
C TYR A 191 12.03 21.33 5.50
N LYS A 192 11.52 21.75 6.66
CA LYS A 192 11.97 22.96 7.37
C LYS A 192 13.33 22.78 8.06
N GLY A 193 13.73 21.54 8.35
CA GLY A 193 14.98 21.19 9.05
C GLY A 193 16.27 21.26 8.21
N GLY A 194 16.20 21.60 6.92
CA GLY A 194 17.40 21.93 6.13
C GLY A 194 18.24 20.75 5.62
N HIS A 195 17.70 19.54 5.52
CA HIS A 195 18.37 18.46 4.77
C HIS A 195 18.09 18.58 3.27
N SER A 196 18.89 19.43 2.62
CA SER A 196 19.03 19.44 1.16
C SER A 196 19.77 18.18 0.71
N SER A 197 19.02 17.10 0.45
CA SER A 197 19.57 15.91 -0.20
C SER A 197 19.27 16.00 -1.69
N ARG A 198 20.31 16.26 -2.48
CA ARG A 198 20.37 16.07 -3.93
C ARG A 198 19.60 14.81 -4.36
N GLY A 199 18.70 14.97 -5.31
CA GLY A 199 18.14 13.85 -6.05
C GLY A 199 19.23 13.06 -6.79
N PRO A 200 18.97 11.80 -7.17
CA PRO A 200 19.94 10.98 -7.88
C PRO A 200 20.23 11.61 -9.26
N ASN A 201 21.48 12.02 -9.47
CA ASN A 201 22.00 12.38 -10.78
C ASN A 201 21.93 11.15 -11.70
N LEU A 202 21.09 11.23 -12.72
CA LEU A 202 21.23 10.43 -13.94
C LEU A 202 22.53 10.88 -14.64
N ALA A 203 23.62 10.17 -14.39
CA ALA A 203 24.84 10.34 -15.16
C ALA A 203 24.65 9.69 -16.54
N GLY A 204 24.53 10.53 -17.56
CA GLY A 204 24.60 10.13 -18.97
C GLY A 204 25.96 9.50 -19.27
N SER A 205 25.93 8.34 -19.89
CA SER A 205 27.09 7.69 -20.49
C SER A 205 27.41 8.37 -21.82
N THR A 206 28.43 9.21 -21.84
CA THR A 206 29.12 9.61 -23.07
C THR A 206 30.05 8.50 -23.54
N GLY A 207 30.08 8.29 -24.85
CA GLY A 207 30.72 7.16 -25.49
C GLY A 207 32.25 7.16 -25.49
N LYS A 208 32.76 6.05 -26.00
CA LYS A 208 33.97 5.95 -26.81
C LYS A 208 33.68 4.97 -27.94
#